data_AF-A0A7S4NT98-F1
#
_entry.id   AF-A0A7S4NT98-F1
#
_cell.length_a   1.000
_cell.length_b   1.000
_cell.length_c   1.000
_cell.angle_alpha   90.00
_cell.angle_beta   90.00
_cell.angle_gamma   90.00
#
_symmetry.space_group_name_H-M   'P 1'
#
loop_
_entity.id
_entity.type
_entity.pdbx_description
1 polymer ?
#
loop_
_entity_poly.entity_id
_entity_poly.type
_entity_poly.pdbx_seq_one_letter_code
_entity_poly.pdbx_strand_id
1 'polypeptide(L)'
;VEAKFCAKHKLTHHVDVRHRRCEFQNCTKLPSFGWHNDMIPRCCSTHKKDGQVYVASRLCQEKECKKRASCLVPDGVGNKFFCSSHRPHGEFYRLQPVKAIPCSDLRKPMLLKNAVNLPLLL
;
A
#
# COMPACT_ATOMS: atom_id res chain seq x y z
N VAL A 1 5.00 -7.30 15.98
CA VAL A 1 6.04 -6.24 15.90
C VAL A 1 5.34 -4.93 15.65
N GLU A 2 5.62 -3.90 16.45
CA GLU A 2 4.96 -2.59 16.37
C GLU A 2 5.91 -1.52 15.80
N ALA A 3 5.40 -0.65 14.94
CA ALA A 3 6.18 0.43 14.34
C ALA A 3 6.24 1.64 15.30
N LYS A 4 7.43 1.96 15.81
CA LYS A 4 7.64 3.10 16.73
C LYS A 4 8.06 4.40 16.05
N PHE A 5 8.73 4.31 14.90
CA PHE A 5 9.34 5.46 14.21
C PHE A 5 8.94 5.50 12.74
N CYS A 6 8.83 6.70 12.17
CA CYS A 6 8.60 6.86 10.73
C CYS A 6 9.93 6.87 9.96
N ALA A 7 9.86 6.76 8.62
CA ALA A 7 11.04 6.72 7.76
C ALA A 7 11.97 7.96 7.90
N LYS A 8 11.43 9.12 8.30
CA LYS A 8 12.19 10.35 8.54
C LYS A 8 12.85 10.41 9.93
N HIS A 9 12.33 9.66 10.90
CA HIS A 9 12.77 9.71 12.31
C HIS A 9 13.31 8.36 12.80
N LYS A 10 13.81 7.52 11.89
CA LYS A 10 14.44 6.25 12.24
C LYS A 10 15.95 6.43 12.44
N LEU A 11 16.55 5.63 13.32
CA LEU A 11 18.01 5.48 13.41
C LEU A 11 18.50 4.48 12.37
N THR A 12 19.81 4.48 12.11
CA THR A 12 20.46 3.61 11.11
C THR A 12 20.25 2.11 11.37
N HIS A 13 20.18 1.70 12.64
CA HIS A 13 19.96 0.31 13.04
C HIS A 13 18.48 -0.09 13.14
N HIS A 14 17.54 0.83 12.91
CA HIS A 14 16.11 0.51 12.93
C HIS A 14 15.67 -0.15 11.62
N VAL A 15 14.84 -1.18 11.74
CA VAL A 15 14.29 -1.95 10.61
C VAL A 15 12.87 -1.54 10.27
N ASP A 16 12.51 -1.68 8.99
CA ASP A 16 11.12 -1.54 8.55
C ASP A 16 10.31 -2.76 9.00
N VAL A 17 9.27 -2.51 9.79
CA VAL A 17 8.35 -3.52 10.34
C VAL A 17 6.95 -3.40 9.73
N ARG A 18 6.70 -2.35 8.93
CA ARG A 18 5.41 -2.09 8.28
C ARG A 18 5.35 -2.77 6.92
N HIS A 19 6.44 -2.73 6.17
CA HIS A 19 6.49 -3.32 4.84
C HIS A 19 7.09 -4.72 4.87
N ARG A 20 6.55 -5.60 4.02
CA ARG A 20 7.15 -6.91 3.79
C ARG A 20 8.54 -6.74 3.18
N ARG A 21 9.43 -7.68 3.47
CA ARG A 21 10.75 -7.79 2.88
C ARG A 21 10.80 -9.00 1.96
N CYS A 22 11.73 -8.97 1.02
CA CYS A 22 12.07 -10.15 0.23
C CYS A 22 12.35 -11.34 1.15
N GLU A 23 11.84 -12.52 0.80
CA GLU A 23 12.01 -13.76 1.60
C GLU A 23 13.44 -14.31 1.58
N PHE A 24 14.33 -13.75 0.76
CA PHE A 24 15.73 -14.15 0.71
C PHE A 24 16.49 -13.60 1.92
N GLN A 25 17.33 -14.42 2.53
CA GLN A 25 18.05 -14.07 3.75
C GLN A 25 18.88 -12.79 3.57
N ASN A 26 18.84 -11.92 4.58
CA ASN A 26 19.53 -10.63 4.61
C ASN A 26 19.14 -9.64 3.48
N CYS A 27 18.10 -9.92 2.70
CA CYS A 27 17.62 -8.98 1.70
C CYS A 27 16.70 -7.92 2.33
N THR A 28 17.07 -6.65 2.19
CA THR A 28 16.27 -5.50 2.68
C THR A 28 15.36 -4.88 1.62
N LYS A 29 15.37 -5.41 0.39
CA LYS A 29 14.54 -4.92 -0.71
C LYS A 29 13.07 -5.29 -0.52
N LEU A 30 12.18 -4.42 -1.00
CA LEU A 30 10.75 -4.72 -1.08
C LEU A 30 10.50 -5.86 -2.07
N PRO A 31 9.62 -6.81 -1.75
CA PRO A 31 9.24 -7.84 -2.69
C PRO A 31 8.32 -7.26 -3.76
N SER A 32 8.51 -7.72 -5.00
CA SER A 32 7.71 -7.30 -6.14
C SER A 32 7.36 -8.43 -7.11
N PHE A 33 7.98 -9.59 -6.94
CA PHE A 33 7.79 -10.79 -7.75
C PHE A 33 7.20 -11.92 -6.92
N GLY A 34 6.35 -12.71 -7.57
CA GLY A 34 5.61 -13.83 -6.98
C GLY A 34 5.04 -14.72 -8.06
N TRP A 35 4.21 -15.68 -7.65
CA TRP A 35 3.52 -16.56 -8.58
C TRP A 35 2.21 -15.91 -9.05
N HIS A 36 1.79 -16.21 -10.28
CA HIS A 36 0.61 -15.59 -10.88
C HIS A 36 -0.70 -15.99 -10.16
N ASN A 37 -0.72 -17.16 -9.54
CA ASN A 37 -1.89 -17.74 -8.90
C ASN A 37 -2.32 -17.01 -7.61
N ASP A 38 -1.36 -16.62 -6.76
CA ASP A 38 -1.65 -15.98 -5.47
C ASP A 38 -1.53 -14.46 -5.53
N MET A 39 -0.83 -13.92 -6.54
CA MET A 39 -0.51 -12.49 -6.68
C MET A 39 0.18 -11.92 -5.43
N ILE A 40 0.87 -12.76 -4.65
CA ILE A 40 1.56 -12.33 -3.43
C ILE A 40 3.03 -12.03 -3.78
N PRO A 41 3.50 -10.78 -3.59
CA PRO A 41 4.92 -10.47 -3.78
C PRO A 41 5.75 -11.09 -2.65
N ARG A 42 6.69 -11.96 -3.03
CA ARG A 42 7.55 -12.75 -2.13
C ARG A 42 9.02 -12.37 -2.23
N CYS A 43 9.48 -12.06 -3.44
CA CYS A 43 10.89 -11.79 -3.72
C CYS A 43 11.08 -10.50 -4.50
N CYS A 44 12.29 -9.94 -4.44
CA CYS A 44 12.66 -8.77 -5.24
C CYS A 44 13.12 -9.20 -6.65
N SER A 45 13.34 -8.23 -7.54
CA SER A 45 13.77 -8.50 -8.93
C SER A 45 15.06 -9.32 -9.05
N THR A 46 15.97 -9.21 -8.08
CA THR A 46 17.25 -9.95 -8.09
C THR A 46 17.13 -11.37 -7.53
N HIS A 47 16.04 -11.69 -6.83
CA HIS A 47 15.80 -13.01 -6.23
C HIS A 47 14.57 -13.70 -6.80
N LYS A 48 14.08 -13.24 -7.96
CA LYS A 48 12.98 -13.90 -8.67
C LYS A 48 13.46 -15.23 -9.25
N LYS A 49 12.62 -16.26 -9.15
CA LYS A 49 12.81 -17.53 -9.85
C LYS A 49 12.23 -17.45 -11.26
N ASP A 50 12.63 -18.37 -12.12
CA ASP A 50 12.01 -18.54 -13.42
C ASP A 50 10.53 -18.90 -13.26
N GLY A 51 9.70 -18.30 -14.12
CA GLY A 51 8.24 -18.38 -14.03
C GLY A 51 7.59 -17.40 -13.04
N GLN A 52 8.34 -16.72 -12.17
CA GLN A 52 7.77 -15.68 -11.31
C GLN A 52 7.56 -14.37 -12.08
N VAL A 53 6.41 -13.74 -11.83
CA VAL A 53 5.96 -12.51 -12.51
C VAL A 53 5.89 -11.35 -11.52
N TYR A 54 5.87 -10.13 -12.05
CA TYR A 54 5.68 -8.93 -11.24
C TYR A 54 4.24 -8.87 -10.71
N VAL A 55 4.07 -8.88 -9.39
CA VAL A 55 2.77 -8.91 -8.70
C VAL A 55 2.59 -7.79 -7.67
N ALA A 56 3.61 -6.93 -7.48
CA ALA A 56 3.52 -5.77 -6.58
C ALA A 56 2.49 -4.72 -7.02
N SER A 57 2.06 -4.76 -8.28
CA SER A 57 0.96 -3.94 -8.75
C SER A 57 -0.11 -4.81 -9.37
N ARG A 58 -1.37 -4.40 -9.22
CA ARG A 58 -2.46 -5.07 -9.91
C ARG A 58 -2.22 -5.04 -11.41
N LEU A 59 -2.40 -6.19 -12.03
CA LEU A 59 -2.43 -6.33 -13.47
C LEU A 59 -3.78 -5.90 -14.01
N CYS A 60 -3.82 -5.61 -15.30
CA CYS A 60 -5.05 -5.42 -16.02
C CYS A 60 -5.96 -6.65 -15.85
N GLN A 61 -7.24 -6.43 -15.56
CA GLN A 61 -8.23 -7.50 -15.36
C GLN A 61 -8.69 -8.16 -16.67
N GLU A 62 -8.41 -7.53 -17.82
CA GLU A 62 -8.62 -8.13 -19.14
C GLU A 62 -7.87 -9.46 -19.28
N LYS A 63 -8.55 -10.46 -19.85
CA LYS A 63 -8.00 -11.81 -20.00
C LYS A 63 -6.69 -11.77 -20.81
N GLU A 64 -5.70 -12.54 -20.39
CA GLU A 64 -4.35 -12.59 -20.99
C GLU A 64 -3.54 -11.26 -20.96
N CYS A 65 -4.04 -10.19 -20.34
CA CYS A 65 -3.33 -8.91 -20.30
C CYS A 65 -2.32 -8.82 -19.14
N LYS A 66 -1.03 -8.85 -19.46
CA LYS A 66 0.07 -8.72 -18.48
C LYS A 66 0.49 -7.27 -18.19
N LYS A 67 -0.21 -6.28 -18.75
CA LYS A 67 0.09 -4.85 -18.50
C LYS A 67 -0.38 -4.46 -17.10
N ARG A 68 0.37 -3.55 -16.46
CA ARG A 68 -0.04 -2.96 -15.18
C ARG A 68 -1.36 -2.21 -15.33
N ALA A 69 -2.27 -2.38 -14.37
CA ALA A 69 -3.47 -1.58 -14.30
C ALA A 69 -3.11 -0.10 -14.04
N SER A 70 -3.53 0.77 -14.94
CA SER A 70 -3.26 2.21 -14.93
C SER A 70 -4.53 3.05 -14.80
N CYS A 71 -5.68 2.50 -15.18
CA CYS A 71 -6.98 3.18 -15.23
C CYS A 71 -7.86 2.80 -14.05
N LEU A 72 -8.45 3.81 -13.40
CA LEU A 72 -9.52 3.64 -12.42
C LEU A 72 -10.83 3.32 -13.14
N VAL A 73 -11.71 2.56 -12.48
CA VAL A 73 -13.12 2.45 -12.85
C VAL A 73 -13.95 3.35 -11.95
N PRO A 74 -15.06 3.94 -12.43
CA PRO A 74 -15.87 4.91 -11.69
C PRO A 74 -16.32 4.40 -10.30
N ASP A 75 -16.74 3.14 -10.22
CA ASP A 75 -17.22 2.53 -8.96
C ASP A 75 -16.08 2.02 -8.06
N GLY A 76 -14.84 2.08 -8.56
CA GLY A 76 -13.64 1.57 -7.92
C GLY A 76 -12.89 2.65 -7.16
N VAL A 77 -13.42 3.07 -6.01
CA VAL A 77 -12.76 4.05 -5.13
C VAL A 77 -11.29 3.65 -4.90
N GLY A 78 -10.37 4.45 -5.44
CA GLY A 78 -8.92 4.32 -5.26
C GLY A 78 -8.23 3.16 -5.98
N ASN A 79 -8.93 2.37 -6.79
CA ASN A 79 -8.41 1.12 -7.35
C ASN A 79 -8.30 1.17 -8.89
N LYS A 80 -7.11 0.79 -9.40
CA LYS A 80 -6.88 0.61 -10.85
C LYS A 80 -7.12 -0.84 -11.23
N PHE A 81 -7.88 -1.06 -12.30
CA PHE A 81 -8.29 -2.40 -12.75
C PHE A 81 -7.86 -2.71 -14.19
N PHE A 82 -7.76 -1.70 -15.05
CA PHE A 82 -7.45 -1.89 -16.47
C PHE A 82 -6.20 -1.12 -16.89
N CYS A 83 -5.52 -1.57 -17.95
CA CYS A 83 -4.45 -0.80 -18.59
C CYS A 83 -5.03 0.24 -19.57
N SER A 84 -4.19 1.13 -20.09
CA SER A 84 -4.62 2.16 -21.04
C SER A 84 -5.24 1.60 -22.32
N SER A 85 -4.84 0.40 -22.75
CA SER A 85 -5.38 -0.27 -23.95
C SER A 85 -6.72 -0.95 -23.71
N HIS A 86 -7.05 -1.30 -22.46
CA HIS A 86 -8.30 -1.98 -22.08
C HIS A 86 -9.16 -1.09 -21.20
N ARG A 87 -9.00 0.22 -21.36
CA ARG A 87 -9.80 1.20 -20.63
C ARG A 87 -11.26 1.03 -21.07
N PRO A 88 -12.21 0.79 -20.14
CA PRO A 88 -13.62 0.73 -20.51
C PRO A 88 -14.07 2.05 -21.14
N HIS A 89 -14.77 1.96 -22.27
CA HIS A 89 -15.39 3.08 -22.98
C HIS A 89 -16.86 3.18 -22.53
N GLY A 90 -17.23 4.20 -21.74
CA GLY A 90 -18.62 4.42 -21.31
C GLY A 90 -18.78 5.45 -20.17
N GLU A 91 -19.94 6.13 -20.17
CA GLU A 91 -20.37 7.35 -19.44
C GLU A 91 -20.14 7.25 -17.91
N PHE A 92 -19.54 8.18 -17.16
CA PHE A 92 -19.86 9.60 -17.00
C PHE A 92 -18.60 10.38 -16.55
N TYR A 93 -18.59 11.63 -16.95
CA TYR A 93 -17.55 12.64 -16.77
C TYR A 93 -17.73 13.40 -15.45
N ARG A 94 -16.57 13.72 -14.83
CA ARG A 94 -16.34 14.72 -13.76
C ARG A 94 -16.60 14.27 -12.31
N LEU A 95 -15.63 13.56 -11.72
CA LEU A 95 -15.42 13.67 -10.27
C LEU A 95 -15.14 15.15 -9.96
N GLN A 96 -16.02 15.80 -9.20
CA GLN A 96 -15.69 17.13 -8.66
C GLN A 96 -14.40 17.01 -7.84
N PRO A 97 -13.48 17.98 -7.93
CA PRO A 97 -12.22 17.93 -7.20
C PRO A 97 -12.52 17.95 -5.70
N VAL A 98 -12.31 16.82 -5.03
CA VAL A 98 -12.18 16.82 -3.57
C VAL A 98 -10.96 17.67 -3.23
N LYS A 99 -11.17 18.77 -2.52
CA LYS A 99 -10.08 19.66 -2.10
C LYS A 99 -9.09 18.84 -1.27
N ALA A 100 -7.81 18.92 -1.61
CA ALA A 100 -6.75 18.30 -0.84
C ALA A 100 -6.80 18.87 0.59
N ILE A 101 -7.00 18.00 1.58
CA ILE A 101 -6.88 18.37 2.99
C ILE A 101 -5.39 18.41 3.32
N PRO A 102 -4.85 19.54 3.79
CA PRO A 102 -3.45 19.65 4.14
C PRO A 102 -3.11 18.74 5.32
N CYS A 103 -1.88 18.24 5.33
CA CYS A 103 -1.39 17.26 6.31
C CYS A 103 -1.48 17.76 7.78
N SER A 104 -1.59 19.08 7.99
CA SER A 104 -1.82 19.73 9.28
C SER A 104 -3.11 19.28 9.96
N ASP A 105 -4.13 18.92 9.17
CA ASP A 105 -5.48 18.70 9.67
C ASP A 105 -5.73 17.21 10.00
N LEU A 106 -4.76 16.33 9.69
CA LEU A 106 -4.83 14.88 9.88
C LEU A 106 -4.25 14.40 11.23
N ARG A 107 -4.02 15.30 12.21
CA ARG A 107 -3.62 14.91 13.57
C ARG A 107 -4.45 15.62 14.64
N LYS A 108 -5.48 14.95 15.14
CA LYS A 108 -5.79 15.01 16.57
C LYS A 108 -5.27 13.72 17.21
N PRO A 109 -4.27 13.78 18.11
CA PRO A 109 -3.82 12.60 18.83
C PRO A 109 -4.95 12.06 19.71
N MET A 110 -5.09 10.73 19.73
CA MET A 110 -5.75 9.99 20.81
C MET A 110 -4.93 10.23 22.08
N LEU A 111 -5.23 11.30 22.82
CA LEU A 111 -4.70 11.45 24.17
C LEU A 111 -5.36 10.39 25.04
N LEU A 112 -4.61 9.32 25.31
CA LEU A 112 -4.70 8.59 26.58
C LEU A 112 -4.64 9.64 27.70
N LYS A 113 -5.77 9.92 28.33
CA LYS A 113 -5.76 10.49 29.68
C LYS A 113 -5.94 9.31 30.63
N ASN A 114 -4.81 8.77 31.07
CA ASN A 114 -4.74 7.95 32.26
C ASN A 114 -5.33 8.74 33.44
N ALA A 115 -6.00 8.00 34.32
CA ALA A 115 -6.57 8.46 35.56
C ALA A 115 -5.59 9.27 36.42
N VAL A 116 -6.11 10.34 37.03
CA VAL A 116 -5.65 10.83 38.31
C VAL A 116 -6.84 10.81 39.26
N ASN A 117 -6.65 10.06 40.35
CA ASN A 117 -7.54 9.93 41.49
C ASN A 117 -7.65 11.24 42.28
N LEU A 118 -8.70 11.25 43.13
CA LEU A 118 -8.87 11.88 44.45
C LEU A 118 -9.73 13.17 44.53
N PRO A 119 -10.50 13.43 45.63
CA PRO A 119 -11.05 12.53 46.68
C PRO A 119 -12.60 12.57 46.77
N LEU A 120 -13.12 11.60 47.52
CA LEU A 120 -14.44 11.63 48.18
C LEU A 120 -14.41 12.59 49.41
N LEU A 121 -15.58 13.15 49.75
CA LEU A 121 -15.96 13.95 50.94
C LEU A 121 -15.77 15.47 50.79
N LEU A 122 -16.73 16.33 51.12
CA LEU A 122 -17.85 16.24 52.08
C LEU A 122 -19.22 16.50 51.44
#